data_AF-A0A800G0X9-F1
#
_entry.id   AF-A0A800G0X9-F1
#
_cell.length_a   1.000
_cell.length_b   1.000
_cell.length_c   1.000
_cell.angle_alpha   90.00
_cell.angle_beta   90.00
_cell.angle_gamma   90.00
#
_symmetry.space_group_name_H-M   'P 1'
#
loop_
_entity.id
_entity.type
_entity.pdbx_description
1 polymer ?
#
loop_
_entity_poly.entity_id
_entity_poly.type
_entity_poly.pdbx_seq_one_letter_code
_entity_poly.pdbx_strand_id
1 'polypeptide(L)'
;MAKKKVLSPKKHRSAEERISELEAQIREVKDRAKLRELKKSVSVRRTLSIVKSIDKGMAEALEEDNSPLRHALADARRAIQGYAVHAGVPIPKGKMPRGRRPSRE
;
A
#
# COMPACT_ATOMS: atom_id res chain seq x y z
N MET A 1 53.91 -2.17 -9.62
CA MET A 1 53.58 -3.07 -8.49
C MET A 1 52.10 -2.93 -8.16
N ALA A 2 51.31 -4.00 -8.28
CA ALA A 2 49.86 -3.96 -8.06
C ALA A 2 49.51 -4.16 -6.58
N LYS A 3 48.76 -3.23 -5.98
CA LYS A 3 48.27 -3.32 -4.59
C LYS A 3 47.22 -4.43 -4.48
N LYS A 4 47.47 -5.46 -3.66
CA LYS A 4 46.48 -6.50 -3.33
C LYS A 4 45.33 -5.89 -2.52
N LYS A 5 44.08 -6.06 -2.99
CA LYS A 5 42.88 -5.76 -2.20
C LYS A 5 42.74 -6.79 -1.09
N VAL A 6 42.78 -6.35 0.17
CA VAL A 6 42.47 -7.18 1.34
C VAL A 6 40.95 -7.32 1.42
N LEU A 7 40.44 -8.54 1.21
CA LEU A 7 39.02 -8.87 1.43
C LEU A 7 38.77 -8.86 2.94
N SER A 8 38.01 -7.87 3.42
CA SER A 8 37.56 -7.82 4.81
C SER A 8 36.70 -9.05 5.14
N PRO A 9 36.90 -9.71 6.30
CA PRO A 9 36.13 -10.88 6.69
C PRO A 9 34.64 -10.53 6.79
N LYS A 10 33.77 -11.37 6.21
CA LYS A 10 32.31 -11.19 6.27
C LYS A 10 31.88 -11.25 7.74
N LYS A 11 31.26 -10.17 8.24
CA LYS A 11 30.67 -10.12 9.58
C LYS A 11 29.63 -11.24 9.68
N HIS A 12 29.84 -12.21 10.56
CA HIS A 12 28.83 -13.21 10.88
C HIS A 12 27.69 -12.53 11.65
N ARG A 13 26.44 -12.79 11.25
CA ARG A 13 25.26 -12.23 11.94
C ARG A 13 25.26 -12.67 13.39
N SER A 14 25.02 -11.74 14.31
CA SER A 14 24.88 -12.07 15.73
C SER A 14 23.59 -12.86 15.99
N ALA A 15 23.51 -13.53 17.14
CA ALA A 15 22.29 -14.22 17.54
C ALA A 15 21.09 -13.25 17.64
N GLU A 16 21.32 -12.02 18.12
CA GLU A 16 20.31 -10.97 18.21
C GLU A 16 19.81 -10.49 16.84
N GLU A 17 20.74 -10.29 15.89
CA GLU A 17 20.39 -9.95 14.50
C GLU A 17 19.51 -11.04 13.88
N ARG A 18 19.80 -12.32 14.16
CA ARG A 18 18.97 -13.46 13.72
C ARG A 18 17.60 -13.48 14.38
N ILE A 19 17.52 -13.24 15.68
CA ILE A 19 16.25 -13.21 16.42
C ILE A 19 15.36 -12.10 15.86
N SER A 20 15.90 -10.89 15.67
CA SER A 20 15.16 -9.77 15.09
C SER A 20 14.63 -10.06 13.69
N GLU A 21 15.44 -10.70 12.85
CA GLU A 21 15.03 -11.10 11.50
C GLU A 21 13.92 -12.17 11.54
N LEU A 22 14.01 -13.14 12.44
CA LEU A 22 12.98 -14.16 12.64
C LEU A 22 11.68 -13.58 13.20
N GLU A 23 11.76 -12.64 14.14
CA GLU A 23 10.58 -11.93 14.67
C GLU A 23 9.87 -11.11 13.59
N ALA A 24 10.63 -10.45 12.72
CA ALA A 24 10.09 -9.75 11.56
C ALA A 24 9.38 -10.72 10.61
N GLN A 25 9.97 -11.88 10.34
CA GLN A 25 9.34 -12.93 9.52
C GLN A 25 8.06 -13.47 10.16
N ILE A 26 8.05 -13.71 11.47
CA ILE A 26 6.86 -14.15 12.20
C ILE A 26 5.74 -13.12 12.09
N ARG A 27 6.06 -11.83 12.25
CA ARG A 27 5.09 -10.73 12.11
C ARG A 27 4.49 -10.71 10.72
N GLU A 28 5.33 -10.81 9.70
CA GLU A 28 4.91 -10.81 8.30
C GLU A 28 3.99 -12.00 7.96
N VAL A 29 4.32 -13.20 8.46
CA VAL A 29 3.49 -14.40 8.26
C VAL A 29 2.14 -14.27 8.96
N LYS A 30 2.12 -13.75 10.20
CA LYS A 30 0.87 -13.49 10.94
C LYS A 30 -0.01 -12.48 10.22
N ASP A 31 0.58 -11.41 9.69
CA ASP A 31 -0.15 -10.41 8.92
C ASP A 31 -0.74 -11.05 7.67
N ARG A 32 0.05 -11.80 6.90
CA ARG A 32 -0.44 -12.54 5.72
C ARG A 32 -1.59 -13.49 6.03
N ALA A 33 -1.55 -14.20 7.17
CA ALA A 33 -2.63 -15.08 7.61
C ALA A 33 -3.93 -14.30 7.90
N LYS A 34 -3.84 -13.19 8.64
CA LYS A 34 -5.00 -12.30 8.90
C LYS A 34 -5.61 -11.78 7.60
N LEU A 35 -4.78 -11.43 6.62
CA LEU A 35 -5.26 -10.97 5.31
C LEU A 35 -5.98 -12.04 4.52
N ARG A 36 -5.54 -13.30 4.61
CA ARG A 36 -6.21 -14.43 3.99
C ARG A 36 -7.59 -14.64 4.60
N GLU A 37 -7.71 -14.59 5.93
CA GLU A 37 -9.00 -14.70 6.62
C GLU A 37 -9.97 -13.57 6.23
N LEU A 38 -9.53 -12.31 6.26
CA LEU A 38 -10.37 -11.17 5.89
C LEU A 38 -10.88 -11.27 4.43
N LYS A 39 -10.03 -11.77 3.52
CA LYS A 39 -10.36 -11.99 2.10
C LYS A 39 -11.26 -13.19 1.86
N LYS A 40 -11.52 -14.07 2.84
CA LYS A 40 -12.52 -15.15 2.68
C LYS A 40 -13.93 -14.58 2.53
N SER A 41 -14.23 -13.51 3.26
CA SER A 41 -15.54 -12.88 3.19
C SER A 41 -15.85 -12.36 1.78
N VAL A 42 -17.08 -12.61 1.33
CA VAL A 42 -17.53 -12.20 -0.01
C VAL A 42 -17.62 -10.67 -0.10
N SER A 43 -18.13 -10.03 0.96
CA SER A 43 -18.27 -8.58 1.05
C SER A 43 -16.92 -7.87 0.91
N VAL A 44 -15.88 -8.28 1.66
CA VAL A 44 -14.54 -7.65 1.56
C VAL A 44 -13.97 -7.82 0.15
N ARG A 45 -14.14 -8.98 -0.49
CA ARG A 45 -13.68 -9.19 -1.87
C ARG A 45 -14.38 -8.25 -2.85
N ARG A 46 -15.69 -8.06 -2.72
CA ARG A 46 -16.46 -7.12 -3.55
C ARG A 46 -16.00 -5.68 -3.31
N THR A 47 -15.80 -5.28 -2.06
CA THR A 47 -15.26 -3.96 -1.71
C THR A 47 -13.88 -3.72 -2.32
N LEU A 48 -12.98 -4.70 -2.27
CA LEU A 48 -11.67 -4.60 -2.91
C LEU A 48 -11.78 -4.46 -4.44
N SER A 49 -12.77 -5.10 -5.05
CA SER A 49 -13.04 -4.94 -6.49
C SER A 49 -13.54 -3.53 -6.80
N ILE A 50 -14.45 -2.99 -5.99
CA ILE A 50 -14.97 -1.61 -6.13
C ILE A 50 -13.82 -0.61 -6.04
N VAL A 51 -12.93 -0.77 -5.06
CA VAL A 51 -11.75 0.08 -4.91
C VAL A 51 -10.88 0.07 -6.17
N LYS A 52 -10.62 -1.10 -6.75
CA LYS A 52 -9.85 -1.19 -8.00
C LYS A 52 -10.56 -0.47 -9.15
N SER A 53 -11.88 -0.59 -9.26
CA SER A 53 -12.65 0.13 -10.28
C SER A 53 -12.62 1.64 -10.07
N ILE A 54 -12.69 2.12 -8.83
CA ILE A 54 -12.53 3.55 -8.51
C ILE A 54 -11.13 4.04 -8.88
N ASP A 55 -10.09 3.26 -8.53
CA ASP A 55 -8.70 3.62 -8.86
C ASP A 55 -8.48 3.68 -10.39
N LYS A 56 -9.13 2.81 -11.16
CA LYS A 56 -9.15 2.88 -12.63
C LYS A 56 -9.92 4.09 -13.16
N GLY A 57 -11.14 4.32 -12.66
CA GLY A 57 -11.95 5.47 -13.05
C GLY A 57 -11.26 6.80 -12.75
N MET A 58 -10.46 6.90 -11.67
CA MET A 58 -9.63 8.08 -11.40
C MET A 58 -8.49 8.28 -12.40
N ALA A 59 -7.98 7.20 -13.00
CA ALA A 59 -6.95 7.25 -14.02
C ALA A 59 -7.56 7.62 -15.38
N GLU A 60 -8.69 7.02 -15.75
CA GLU A 60 -9.44 7.34 -16.97
C GLU A 60 -9.94 8.79 -16.93
N ALA A 61 -10.52 9.24 -15.81
CA ALA A 61 -10.93 10.64 -15.64
C ALA A 61 -9.75 11.64 -15.66
N LEU A 62 -8.52 11.19 -15.40
CA LEU A 62 -7.32 12.00 -15.60
C LEU A 62 -6.96 12.11 -17.08
N GLU A 63 -7.08 11.03 -17.84
CA GLU A 63 -6.83 11.04 -19.29
C GLU A 63 -7.88 11.87 -20.04
N GLU A 64 -9.13 11.87 -19.56
CA GLU A 64 -10.24 12.67 -20.10
C GLU A 64 -10.25 14.14 -19.66
N ASP A 65 -9.27 14.56 -18.83
CA ASP A 65 -9.24 15.88 -18.14
C ASP A 65 -10.53 16.21 -17.35
N ASN A 66 -11.26 15.19 -16.92
CA ASN A 66 -12.48 15.32 -16.13
C ASN A 66 -12.17 15.43 -14.64
N SER A 67 -11.64 16.60 -14.25
CA SER A 67 -11.26 16.91 -12.88
C SER A 67 -12.42 16.74 -11.85
N PRO A 68 -13.66 17.19 -12.11
CA PRO A 68 -14.77 16.99 -11.18
C PRO A 68 -15.06 15.52 -10.89
N LEU A 69 -15.11 14.67 -11.93
CA LEU A 69 -15.34 13.23 -11.77
C LEU A 69 -14.20 12.57 -10.99
N ARG A 70 -12.95 12.94 -11.31
CA ARG A 70 -11.77 12.43 -10.61
C ARG A 70 -11.79 12.77 -9.12
N HIS A 71 -12.22 13.98 -8.76
CA HIS A 71 -12.36 14.38 -7.35
C HIS A 71 -13.51 13.67 -6.65
N ALA A 72 -14.67 13.51 -7.29
CA ALA A 72 -15.80 12.75 -6.72
C ALA A 72 -15.43 11.29 -6.43
N LEU A 73 -14.73 10.64 -7.37
CA LEU A 73 -14.20 9.28 -7.19
C LEU A 73 -13.19 9.19 -6.05
N ALA A 74 -12.34 10.21 -5.90
CA ALA A 74 -11.40 10.30 -4.78
C ALA A 74 -12.10 10.42 -3.43
N ASP A 75 -13.19 11.17 -3.31
CA ASP A 75 -13.92 11.28 -2.05
C ASP A 75 -14.63 9.98 -1.67
N ALA A 76 -15.26 9.30 -2.64
CA ALA A 76 -15.77 7.94 -2.44
C ALA A 76 -14.67 6.96 -1.98
N ARG A 77 -13.48 7.07 -2.59
CA ARG A 77 -12.31 6.26 -2.24
C ARG A 77 -11.83 6.47 -0.82
N ARG A 78 -11.87 7.71 -0.31
CA ARG A 78 -11.50 8.07 1.07
C ARG A 78 -12.46 7.48 2.08
N ALA A 79 -13.76 7.54 1.82
CA ALA A 79 -14.78 6.97 2.72
C ALA A 79 -14.57 5.46 2.92
N ILE A 80 -14.37 4.72 1.82
CA ILE A 80 -14.10 3.26 1.88
C ILE A 80 -12.78 2.98 2.61
N GLN A 81 -11.76 3.80 2.39
CA GLN A 81 -10.48 3.66 3.07
C GLN A 81 -10.60 3.88 4.58
N GLY A 82 -11.38 4.87 5.03
CA GLY A 82 -11.63 5.13 6.44
C GLY A 82 -12.24 3.92 7.14
N TYR A 83 -13.30 3.35 6.58
CA TYR A 83 -13.90 2.11 7.09
C TYR A 83 -12.88 0.96 7.16
N ALA A 84 -12.09 0.76 6.10
CA ALA A 84 -11.18 -0.36 6.03
C ALA A 84 -10.01 -0.26 7.01
N VAL A 85 -9.51 0.95 7.29
CA VAL A 85 -8.52 1.19 8.35
C VAL A 85 -9.10 0.81 9.71
N HIS A 86 -10.33 1.23 10.02
CA HIS A 86 -11.01 0.83 11.26
C HIS A 86 -11.27 -0.68 11.35
N ALA A 87 -11.63 -1.31 10.22
CA ALA A 87 -11.91 -2.74 10.15
C ALA A 87 -10.65 -3.62 10.06
N GLY A 88 -9.44 -3.04 10.05
CA GLY A 88 -8.18 -3.78 9.92
C GLY A 88 -7.99 -4.44 8.55
N VAL A 89 -8.75 -4.02 7.53
CA VAL A 89 -8.62 -4.50 6.16
C VAL A 89 -7.62 -3.61 5.42
N PRO A 90 -6.43 -4.10 5.05
CA PRO A 90 -5.50 -3.27 4.29
C PRO A 90 -6.03 -3.11 2.88
N ILE A 91 -6.34 -1.86 2.56
CA ILE A 91 -6.58 -1.42 1.20
C ILE A 91 -5.28 -0.78 0.70
N PRO A 92 -4.83 -1.08 -0.54
CA PRO A 92 -3.70 -0.38 -1.14
C PRO A 92 -3.87 1.14 -1.06
N LYS A 93 -2.78 1.89 -0.87
CA LYS A 93 -2.85 3.36 -0.94
C LYS A 93 -3.13 3.76 -2.39
N GLY A 94 -4.26 4.41 -2.65
CA GLY A 94 -4.63 4.92 -3.97
C GLY A 94 -3.80 6.16 -4.34
N LYS A 95 -3.55 6.38 -5.64
CA LYS A 95 -2.94 7.62 -6.15
C LYS A 95 -4.00 8.72 -6.21
N MET A 96 -4.23 9.37 -5.07
CA MET A 96 -5.25 10.40 -4.93
C MET A 96 -4.89 11.66 -5.74
N PRO A 97 -5.88 12.35 -6.35
CA PRO A 97 -5.65 13.66 -6.94
C PRO A 97 -5.12 14.62 -5.88
N ARG A 98 -4.01 15.29 -6.19
CA ARG A 98 -3.49 16.39 -5.38
C ARG A 98 -4.33 17.62 -5.71
N GLY A 99 -4.80 18.33 -4.69
CA GLY A 99 -5.46 19.61 -4.93
C GLY A 99 -4.52 20.54 -5.68
N ARG A 100 -4.97 21.10 -6.82
CA ARG A 100 -4.37 22.33 -7.34
C ARG A 100 -4.68 23.39 -6.28
N ARG A 101 -3.67 23.99 -5.65
CA ARG A 101 -3.91 25.26 -4.95
C ARG A 101 -4.55 26.19 -5.99
N PRO A 102 -5.68 26.85 -5.71
CA PRO A 102 -6.14 27.92 -6.58
C PRO A 102 -4.98 28.90 -6.71
N SER A 103 -4.55 29.19 -7.94
CA SER A 103 -3.67 30.32 -8.18
C SER A 103 -4.44 31.54 -7.71
N ARG A 104 -3.97 32.18 -6.64
CA ARG A 104 -4.44 33.53 -6.33
C ARG A 104 -4.07 34.38 -7.55
N GLU A 105 -5.09 34.90 -8.23
CA GLU A 105 -4.94 36.06 -9.12
C GLU A 105 -4.38 37.25 -8.35
#